data_AF-A0A2T3MMS5-F1
#
_entry.id   AF-A0A2T3MMS5-F1
#
_cell.length_a   1.000
_cell.length_b   1.000
_cell.length_c   1.000
_cell.angle_alpha   90.00
_cell.angle_beta   90.00
_cell.angle_gamma   90.00
#
_symmetry.space_group_name_H-M   'P 1'
#
loop_
_entity.id
_entity.type
_entity.pdbx_description
1 polymer ?
#
loop_
_entity_poly.entity_id
_entity_poly.type
_entity_poly.pdbx_seq_one_letter_code
_entity_poly.pdbx_strand_id
1 'polypeptide(L)'
;MDINKIIEHAQSLEHQLYIKYKLVEQPNKEDIVKWYRLTNLYIAKGLPPEDASRKAAWETFEIDINILRKSQTDTIEALLLKAQKSVEENEKNGG
;
A
#
# COMPACT_ATOMS: atom_id res chain seq x y z
N MET A 1 0.24 -18.63 20.12
CA MET A 1 -0.03 -17.78 18.95
C MET A 1 -0.63 -16.49 19.46
N ASP A 2 0.20 -15.46 19.54
CA ASP A 2 -0.12 -14.18 20.16
C ASP A 2 -1.09 -13.38 19.30
N ILE A 3 -2.28 -13.13 19.85
CA ILE A 3 -3.34 -12.34 19.21
C ILE A 3 -2.83 -10.93 18.84
N ASN A 4 -1.84 -10.42 19.58
CA ASN A 4 -1.18 -9.14 19.29
C ASN A 4 -0.39 -9.15 17.97
N LYS A 5 0.23 -10.28 17.57
CA LYS A 5 0.89 -10.39 16.25
C LYS A 5 -0.11 -10.39 15.09
N ILE A 6 -1.33 -10.89 15.33
CA ILE A 6 -2.42 -10.90 14.34
C ILE A 6 -2.96 -9.48 14.15
N ILE A 7 -3.05 -8.70 15.24
CA ILE A 7 -3.52 -7.30 15.21
C ILE A 7 -2.44 -6.36 14.63
N GLU A 8 -1.16 -6.58 14.92
CA GLU A 8 -0.07 -5.83 14.28
C GLU A 8 -0.02 -6.08 12.77
N HIS A 9 -0.22 -7.33 12.32
CA HIS A 9 -0.35 -7.65 10.89
C HIS A 9 -1.61 -7.07 10.24
N ALA A 10 -2.70 -6.88 11.00
CA ALA A 10 -3.91 -6.23 10.48
C ALA A 10 -3.71 -4.72 10.19
N GLN A 11 -2.65 -4.11 10.71
CA GLN A 11 -2.32 -2.70 10.48
C GLN A 11 -1.11 -2.46 9.56
N SER A 12 -0.41 -3.50 9.14
CA SER A 12 0.68 -3.39 8.16
C SER A 12 0.16 -2.82 6.85
N LEU A 13 0.91 -1.88 6.28
CA LEU A 13 0.59 -1.26 5.00
C LEU A 13 0.31 -2.29 3.90
N GLU A 14 1.06 -3.40 3.88
CA GLU A 14 0.87 -4.53 2.98
C GLU A 14 -0.57 -5.08 3.04
N HIS A 15 -1.07 -5.32 4.25
CA HIS A 15 -2.41 -5.83 4.49
C HIS A 15 -3.48 -4.79 4.14
N GLN A 16 -3.21 -3.52 4.41
CA GLN A 16 -4.14 -2.44 4.06
C GLN A 16 -4.25 -2.26 2.54
N LEU A 17 -3.13 -2.32 1.81
CA LEU A 17 -3.11 -2.28 0.34
C LEU A 17 -3.77 -3.52 -0.26
N TYR A 18 -3.47 -4.69 0.30
CA TYR A 18 -4.10 -5.96 -0.05
C TYR A 18 -5.62 -5.85 0.01
N ILE A 19 -6.17 -5.41 1.15
CA ILE A 19 -7.62 -5.25 1.30
C ILE A 19 -8.15 -4.15 0.37
N LYS A 20 -7.52 -2.97 0.36
CA LYS A 20 -8.03 -1.78 -0.35
C LYS A 20 -8.12 -1.98 -1.85
N TYR A 21 -7.10 -2.58 -2.45
CA TYR A 21 -7.04 -2.81 -3.90
C TYR A 21 -7.47 -4.20 -4.31
N LYS A 22 -7.94 -5.04 -3.37
CA LYS A 22 -8.36 -6.42 -3.66
C LYS A 22 -7.27 -7.22 -4.39
N LEU A 23 -6.04 -7.11 -3.89
CA LEU A 23 -4.90 -7.76 -4.51
C LEU A 23 -5.01 -9.28 -4.41
N VAL A 24 -4.56 -10.01 -5.41
CA VAL A 24 -4.53 -11.48 -5.42
C VAL A 24 -3.59 -11.99 -4.34
N GLU A 25 -2.38 -11.42 -4.29
CA GLU A 25 -1.32 -11.74 -3.33
C GLU A 25 -0.96 -10.55 -2.45
N GLN A 26 -0.37 -10.82 -1.28
CA GLN A 26 0.14 -9.74 -0.43
C GLN A 26 1.32 -9.06 -1.12
N PRO A 27 1.30 -7.73 -1.25
CA PRO A 27 2.38 -7.00 -1.90
C PRO A 27 3.64 -7.10 -1.05
N ASN A 28 4.79 -7.34 -1.69
CA ASN A 28 6.06 -7.33 -0.98
C ASN A 28 6.58 -5.88 -0.81
N LYS A 29 7.66 -5.71 -0.06
CA LYS A 29 8.24 -4.38 0.19
C LYS A 29 8.65 -3.64 -1.10
N GLU A 30 9.16 -4.35 -2.10
CA GLU A 30 9.59 -3.75 -3.38
C GLU A 30 8.39 -3.23 -4.17
N ASP A 31 7.29 -3.99 -4.20
CA ASP A 31 6.05 -3.59 -4.83
C ASP A 31 5.46 -2.35 -4.14
N ILE A 32 5.55 -2.27 -2.81
CA ILE A 32 5.10 -1.09 -2.06
C ILE A 32 5.95 0.14 -2.39
N VAL A 33 7.27 0.00 -2.47
CA VAL A 33 8.18 1.09 -2.87
C VAL A 33 7.84 1.56 -4.29
N LYS A 34 7.62 0.62 -5.22
CA LYS A 34 7.26 0.92 -6.60
C LYS A 34 5.91 1.63 -6.68
N TRP A 35 4.91 1.14 -5.97
CA TRP A 35 3.59 1.76 -5.86
C TRP A 35 3.67 3.18 -5.30
N TYR A 36 4.45 3.38 -4.24
CA TYR A 36 4.63 4.70 -3.61
C TYR A 36 5.29 5.69 -4.57
N ARG A 37 6.35 5.27 -5.27
CA ARG A 37 7.05 6.09 -6.26
C ARG A 37 6.14 6.46 -7.44
N LEU A 38 5.40 5.49 -7.98
CA LEU A 38 4.45 5.73 -9.06
C LEU A 38 3.29 6.64 -8.62
N THR A 39 2.78 6.45 -7.40
CA THR A 39 1.72 7.30 -6.84
C THR A 39 2.19 8.75 -6.76
N ASN A 40 3.37 9.01 -6.19
CA ASN A 40 3.93 10.37 -6.13
C ASN A 40 4.19 10.95 -7.52
N LEU A 41 4.67 10.14 -8.47
CA LEU A 41 4.85 10.57 -9.85
C LEU A 41 3.53 10.97 -10.52
N TYR A 42 2.45 10.24 -10.26
CA TYR A 42 1.12 10.59 -10.77
C TYR A 42 0.53 11.84 -10.09
N ILE A 43 0.74 12.00 -8.79
CA ILE A 43 0.36 13.23 -8.07
C ILE A 43 1.11 14.42 -8.66
N ALA A 44 2.42 14.30 -8.90
CA ALA A 44 3.24 15.34 -9.52
C ALA A 44 2.79 15.67 -10.96
N LYS A 45 2.20 14.70 -11.67
CA LYS A 45 1.56 14.91 -12.98
C LYS A 45 0.19 15.58 -12.91
N GLY A 46 -0.31 15.91 -11.72
CA GLY A 46 -1.57 16.60 -11.50
C GLY A 46 -2.77 15.67 -11.29
N LEU A 47 -2.56 14.36 -11.10
CA LEU A 47 -3.67 13.47 -10.71
C LEU A 47 -3.99 13.68 -9.22
N PRO A 48 -5.27 13.63 -8.83
CA PRO A 48 -5.63 13.65 -7.42
C PRO A 48 -5.08 12.39 -6.73
N PRO A 49 -4.73 12.46 -5.43
CA PRO A 49 -4.07 11.37 -4.71
C PRO A 49 -4.77 10.02 -4.81
N GLU A 50 -6.11 9.98 -4.78
CA GLU A 50 -6.88 8.74 -4.91
C GLU A 50 -6.73 8.10 -6.30
N ASP A 51 -6.83 8.88 -7.37
CA ASP A 51 -6.67 8.38 -8.74
C ASP A 51 -5.23 8.00 -9.05
N ALA A 52 -4.27 8.82 -8.61
CA ALA A 52 -2.84 8.53 -8.72
C ALA A 52 -2.50 7.21 -8.05
N SER A 53 -3.00 7.01 -6.83
CA SER A 53 -2.73 5.84 -6.01
C SER A 53 -3.40 4.57 -6.56
N ARG A 54 -4.64 4.70 -7.04
CA ARG A 54 -5.34 3.63 -7.76
C ARG A 54 -4.60 3.26 -9.04
N LYS A 55 -4.21 4.24 -9.86
CA LYS A 55 -3.47 3.99 -11.10
C LYS A 55 -2.13 3.29 -10.84
N ALA A 56 -1.38 3.75 -9.83
CA ALA A 56 -0.16 3.09 -9.41
C ALA A 56 -0.40 1.64 -8.95
N ALA A 57 -1.50 1.40 -8.22
CA ALA A 57 -1.85 0.05 -7.76
C ALA A 57 -2.15 -0.89 -8.93
N TRP A 58 -2.90 -0.44 -9.94
CA TRP A 58 -3.17 -1.20 -11.17
C TRP A 58 -1.91 -1.53 -11.97
N GLU A 59 -0.89 -0.68 -11.92
CA GLU A 59 0.37 -0.90 -12.66
C GLU A 59 1.42 -1.69 -11.86
N THR A 60 1.21 -1.84 -10.54
CA THR A 60 2.18 -2.47 -9.64
C THR A 60 1.73 -3.82 -9.14
N PHE A 61 0.44 -3.98 -8.85
CA PHE A 61 -0.10 -5.16 -8.21
C PHE A 61 -1.07 -5.91 -9.14
N GLU A 62 -1.22 -7.21 -8.91
CA GLU A 62 -2.28 -7.99 -9.52
C GLU A 62 -3.59 -7.79 -8.75
N ILE A 63 -4.55 -7.12 -9.39
CA ILE A 63 -5.86 -6.79 -8.82
C ILE A 63 -6.91 -7.77 -9.32
N ASP A 64 -7.63 -8.41 -8.40
CA ASP A 64 -8.82 -9.20 -8.75
C ASP A 64 -10.08 -8.52 -8.19
N ILE A 65 -10.84 -7.95 -9.12
CA ILE A 65 -12.07 -7.19 -8.81
C ILE A 65 -13.19 -8.06 -8.23
N ASN A 66 -13.15 -9.38 -8.45
CA ASN A 66 -14.15 -10.34 -7.96
C ASN A 66 -13.94 -10.70 -6.49
N ILE A 67 -12.77 -10.36 -5.92
CA ILE A 67 -12.51 -10.58 -4.51
C ILE A 67 -13.40 -9.65 -3.67
N LEU A 68 -14.21 -10.25 -2.79
CA LEU A 68 -15.05 -9.52 -1.85
C LEU A 68 -14.35 -9.49 -0.47
N ARG A 69 -13.80 -8.33 -0.09
CA ARG A 69 -13.21 -8.11 1.25
C ARG A 69 -14.04 -7.06 2.00
N LYS A 70 -14.41 -7.34 3.26
CA LYS A 70 -14.98 -6.34 4.18
C LYS A 70 -13.88 -5.34 4.53
N SER A 71 -13.85 -4.19 3.85
CA SER A 71 -12.79 -3.21 4.06
C SER A 71 -13.18 -2.15 5.09
N GLN A 72 -12.43 -2.08 6.20
CA GLN A 72 -12.34 -0.90 7.07
C GLN A 72 -11.00 -0.17 6.83
N THR A 73 -10.51 -0.13 5.58
CA THR A 73 -9.20 0.45 5.28
C THR A 73 -9.18 1.96 5.46
N ASP A 74 -8.09 2.46 6.06
CA ASP A 74 -7.76 3.87 6.24
C ASP A 74 -7.74 4.68 4.91
N THR A 75 -7.71 6.02 5.01
CA THR A 75 -7.62 6.93 3.86
C THR A 75 -6.30 6.77 3.11
N ILE A 76 -6.26 7.14 1.81
CA ILE A 76 -5.03 7.06 0.99
C ILE A 76 -3.89 7.88 1.62
N GLU A 77 -4.20 9.02 2.22
CA GLU A 77 -3.23 9.87 2.91
C GLU A 77 -2.55 9.14 4.08
N ALA A 78 -3.33 8.42 4.89
CA ALA A 78 -2.79 7.61 5.98
C ALA A 78 -1.88 6.48 5.46
N LEU A 79 -2.25 5.86 4.34
CA LEU A 79 -1.43 4.84 3.67
C LEU A 79 -0.11 5.40 3.13
N LEU A 80 -0.16 6.59 2.52
CA LEU A 80 1.03 7.26 1.99
C LEU A 80 2.02 7.63 3.10
N LEU A 81 1.52 8.12 4.24
CA LEU A 81 2.34 8.41 5.42
C LEU A 81 3.00 7.15 6.00
N LYS A 82 2.25 6.03 6.07
CA LYS A 82 2.80 4.74 6.50
C LYS A 82 3.86 4.21 5.53
N ALA A 83 3.63 4.37 4.21
CA ALA A 83 4.55 3.98 3.17
C ALA A 83 5.86 4.77 3.25
N GLN A 84 5.76 6.09 3.40
CA GLN A 84 6.92 6.97 3.54
C GLN A 84 7.81 6.55 4.70
N LYS A 85 7.25 6.35 5.91
CA LYS A 85 8.02 5.87 7.07
C LYS A 85 8.70 4.54 6.81
N SER A 86 8.00 3.60 6.17
CA SER A 86 8.56 2.28 5.84
C SER A 86 9.73 2.38 4.85
N VAL A 87 9.68 3.32 3.90
CA VAL A 87 10.78 3.58 2.94
C VAL A 87 11.98 4.20 3.66
N GLU A 88 11.75 5.23 4.48
CA GLU A 88 12.81 5.92 5.23
C GLU A 88 13.55 4.99 6.22
N GLU A 89 12.84 4.05 6.86
CA GLU A 89 13.44 3.07 7.76
C GLU A 89 14.28 2.01 7.01
N ASN A 90 13.94 1.69 5.75
CA ASN A 90 14.77 0.80 4.92
C ASN A 90 16.03 1.52 4.41
N GLU A 91 15.97 2.81 4.09
CA GLU A 91 17.15 3.57 3.66
C GLU A 91 18.14 3.83 4.80
N LYS A 92 17.68 3.94 6.05
CA LYS A 92 18.57 4.14 7.22
C LYS A 92 19.31 2.90 7.71
N ASN A 93 18.86 1.69 7.34
CA ASN A 93 19.50 0.43 7.74
C ASN A 93 20.38 -0.18 6.64
N GLY A 94 20.58 0.53 5.51
CA GLY A 94 21.37 0.09 4.37
C GLY A 94 22.62 0.92 4.09
N GLY A 95 23.12 1.67 5.07
CA GLY A 95 24.36 2.47 4.99
C GLY A 95 25.52 1.81 5.73
#